data_AF-A0A939X6Q5-F1
#
_entry.id   AF-A0A939X6Q5-F1
#
_cell.length_a   1.000
_cell.length_b   1.000
_cell.length_c   1.000
_cell.angle_alpha   90.00
_cell.angle_beta   90.00
_cell.angle_gamma   90.00
#
_symmetry.space_group_name_H-M   'P 1'
#
loop_
_entity.id
_entity.type
_entity.pdbx_description
1 polymer ?
#
loop_
_entity_poly.entity_id
_entity_poly.type
_entity_poly.pdbx_seq_one_letter_code
_entity_poly.pdbx_strand_id
1 'polypeptide(L)'
;MTYFRLYIDPGTGSMLFAILIGLLGVARFAFKGLWVKIRFLFSGGKAKDNSDQSIPLAVFSDDKRYWSVFEPILKELDKRGVDCVYMTASEDDPGLKAEMEHVKAECIGPGNKAFAKLNFLKANMLLSTTPGVDVYQWKRSKDVKYYIHIPHSPAEMTTYRMFGIDYYDAILCSGQFQIDDTRDLEKTRNLKEKELVLTGSPFMDEKAAKFAARKAEAEASSEKDTSTRTVLLAPSWGPSAILSRFGADFIRDLLKTGYHIIVRP
;
A
#
# COMPACT_ATOMS: atom_id res chain seq x y z
N MET A 1 -45.62 25.46 64.28
CA MET A 1 -44.38 24.93 63.66
C MET A 1 -44.76 24.46 62.26
N THR A 2 -44.68 25.35 61.28
CA THR A 2 -45.27 25.14 59.94
C THR A 2 -44.19 24.60 59.02
N TYR A 3 -44.23 23.30 58.72
CA TYR A 3 -43.31 22.69 57.77
C TYR A 3 -43.74 23.04 56.34
N PHE A 4 -43.00 23.91 55.66
CA PHE A 4 -43.11 24.11 54.22
C PHE A 4 -42.54 22.86 53.51
N ARG A 5 -43.42 22.02 52.95
CA ARG A 5 -43.01 21.02 51.95
C ARG A 5 -42.76 21.75 50.63
N LEU A 6 -41.48 21.94 50.28
CA LEU A 6 -41.07 22.39 48.96
C LEU A 6 -41.47 21.32 47.92
N TYR A 7 -42.44 21.66 47.06
CA TYR A 7 -42.87 20.84 45.94
C TYR A 7 -41.83 20.91 44.83
N ILE A 8 -41.19 19.77 44.53
CA ILE A 8 -40.34 19.64 43.35
C ILE A 8 -41.25 19.25 42.20
N ASP A 9 -41.38 20.13 41.20
CA ASP A 9 -42.14 19.85 40.01
C ASP A 9 -41.54 18.63 39.27
N PRO A 10 -42.34 17.61 38.91
CA PRO A 10 -41.85 16.40 38.25
C PRO A 10 -41.12 16.67 36.92
N GLY A 11 -41.38 17.82 36.27
CA GLY A 11 -40.64 18.28 35.09
C GLY A 11 -39.19 18.69 35.40
N THR A 12 -38.94 19.33 36.55
CA THR A 12 -37.61 19.83 36.92
C THR A 12 -36.64 18.69 37.28
N GLY A 13 -37.16 17.63 37.92
CA GLY A 13 -36.37 16.44 38.25
C GLY A 13 -35.89 15.69 37.00
N SER A 14 -36.78 15.47 36.03
CA SER A 14 -36.45 14.76 34.79
C SER A 14 -35.47 15.52 33.90
N MET A 15 -35.54 16.86 33.87
CA MET A 15 -34.57 17.70 33.18
C MET A 15 -33.15 17.60 33.79
N LEU A 16 -33.06 17.57 35.12
CA LEU A 16 -31.78 17.42 35.82
C LEU A 16 -31.11 16.08 35.49
N PHE A 17 -31.89 14.98 35.45
CA PHE A 17 -31.39 13.67 35.06
C PHE A 17 -30.91 13.63 33.61
N ALA A 18 -31.64 14.27 32.68
CA ALA A 18 -31.24 14.33 31.27
C ALA A 18 -29.91 15.07 31.08
N ILE A 19 -29.71 16.20 31.77
CA ILE A 19 -28.46 16.96 31.76
C ILE A 19 -27.32 16.11 32.34
N LEU A 20 -27.56 15.42 33.46
CA LEU A 20 -26.55 14.61 34.14
C LEU A 20 -26.11 13.40 33.28
N ILE A 21 -27.07 12.73 32.62
CA ILE A 21 -26.79 11.65 31.67
C ILE A 21 -26.03 12.17 30.44
N GLY A 22 -26.41 13.35 29.92
CA GLY A 22 -25.71 14.00 28.82
C GLY A 22 -24.25 14.31 29.16
N LEU A 23 -23.99 14.89 30.34
CA LEU A 23 -22.64 15.17 30.83
C LEU A 23 -21.82 13.90 31.05
N LEU A 24 -22.42 12.85 31.61
CA LEU A 24 -21.77 11.54 31.74
C LEU A 24 -21.44 10.91 30.38
N GLY A 25 -22.32 11.08 29.39
CA GLY A 25 -22.09 10.64 28.01
C GLY A 25 -20.90 11.35 27.36
N VAL A 26 -20.84 12.68 27.47
CA VAL A 26 -19.72 13.50 26.99
C VAL A 26 -18.42 13.11 27.68
N ALA A 27 -18.43 12.98 29.02
CA ALA A 27 -17.27 12.58 29.79
C ALA A 27 -16.76 11.18 29.39
N ARG A 28 -17.66 10.21 29.20
CA ARG A 28 -17.33 8.86 28.74
C ARG A 28 -16.73 8.87 27.34
N PHE A 29 -17.26 9.68 26.43
CA PHE A 29 -16.73 9.78 25.07
C PHE A 29 -15.36 10.47 25.03
N ALA A 30 -15.19 11.55 25.81
CA ALA A 30 -13.91 12.22 26.00
C ALA A 30 -12.86 11.27 26.60
N PHE A 31 -13.23 10.50 27.62
CA PHE A 31 -12.37 9.49 28.23
C PHE A 31 -12.01 8.37 27.24
N LYS A 32 -12.97 7.90 26.43
CA LYS A 32 -12.71 6.91 25.38
C LYS A 32 -11.75 7.45 24.32
N GLY A 33 -11.92 8.70 23.91
CA GLY A 33 -11.00 9.39 22.99
C GLY A 33 -9.60 9.55 23.56
N LEU A 34 -9.49 9.92 24.85
CA LEU A 34 -8.24 10.02 25.57
C LEU A 34 -7.55 8.64 25.70
N TRP A 35 -8.32 7.60 26.03
CA TRP A 35 -7.83 6.23 26.13
C TRP A 35 -7.30 5.68 24.80
N VAL A 36 -7.97 5.99 23.68
CA VAL A 36 -7.50 5.63 22.33
C VAL A 36 -6.20 6.36 22.00
N LYS A 37 -6.10 7.66 22.28
CA LYS A 37 -4.85 8.42 22.09
C LYS A 37 -3.71 7.88 22.94
N ILE A 38 -3.99 7.54 24.20
CA ILE A 38 -3.03 6.92 25.12
C ILE A 38 -2.59 5.56 24.60
N ARG A 39 -3.51 4.67 24.20
CA ARG A 39 -3.16 3.38 23.59
C ARG A 39 -2.35 3.57 22.31
N PHE A 40 -2.62 4.59 21.51
CA PHE A 40 -1.85 4.88 20.31
C PHE A 40 -0.42 5.34 20.64
N LEU A 41 -0.24 6.17 21.67
CA LEU A 41 1.07 6.56 22.19
C LEU A 41 1.88 5.37 22.75
N PHE A 42 1.21 4.41 23.40
CA PHE A 42 1.87 3.22 23.96
C PHE A 42 2.04 2.07 22.94
N SER A 43 1.17 1.96 21.94
CA SER A 43 1.17 0.91 20.90
C SER A 43 1.96 1.31 19.65
N GLY A 44 2.06 2.62 19.37
CA GLY A 44 3.00 3.18 18.40
C GLY A 44 4.37 3.13 19.04
N GLY A 45 5.05 1.98 18.87
CA GLY A 45 6.29 1.65 19.56
C GLY A 45 7.25 2.84 19.64
N LYS A 46 7.88 3.02 20.82
CA LYS A 46 8.83 4.08 21.17
C LYS A 46 9.35 4.83 19.94
N ALA A 47 8.69 5.93 19.61
CA ALA A 47 9.30 6.94 18.76
C ALA A 47 10.51 7.43 19.56
N LYS A 48 11.69 6.87 19.26
CA LYS A 48 12.95 7.49 19.64
C LYS A 48 12.91 8.85 18.98
N ASP A 49 12.81 9.87 19.82
CA ASP A 49 13.01 11.26 19.48
C ASP A 49 14.46 11.40 19.01
N ASN A 50 14.68 11.12 17.74
CA ASN A 50 15.95 11.30 17.07
C ASN A 50 15.70 12.28 15.93
N SER A 51 16.04 13.52 16.27
CA SER A 51 16.37 14.68 15.44
C SER A 51 15.28 15.30 14.56
N ASP A 52 15.30 16.63 14.58
CA ASP A 52 14.75 17.61 13.64
C ASP A 52 15.06 17.37 12.14
N GLN A 53 15.61 16.22 11.76
CA GLN A 53 15.97 15.91 10.38
C GLN A 53 14.83 15.16 9.67
N SER A 54 14.16 15.89 8.78
CA SER A 54 13.27 15.33 7.76
C SER A 54 14.04 14.30 6.91
N ILE A 55 13.50 13.10 6.79
CA ILE A 55 14.07 12.06 5.91
C ILE A 55 14.07 12.60 4.46
N PRO A 56 15.19 12.59 3.72
CA PRO A 56 15.21 13.07 2.34
C PRO A 56 14.21 12.31 1.45
N LEU A 57 14.27 10.98 1.48
CA LEU A 57 13.36 10.11 0.77
C LEU A 57 12.95 8.93 1.65
N ALA A 58 11.65 8.79 1.87
CA ALA A 58 11.06 7.58 2.42
C ALA A 58 10.48 6.73 1.28
N VAL A 59 10.62 5.42 1.38
CA VAL A 59 10.02 4.46 0.45
C VAL A 59 9.13 3.52 1.28
N PHE A 60 7.87 3.35 0.88
CA PHE A 60 6.92 2.50 1.62
C PHE A 60 6.35 1.37 0.77
N SER A 61 6.51 0.14 1.28
CA SER A 61 5.91 -1.09 0.76
C SER A 61 4.92 -1.68 1.77
N ASP A 62 3.68 -1.95 1.35
CA ASP A 62 2.66 -2.59 2.18
C ASP A 62 2.81 -4.12 2.27
N ASP A 63 3.49 -4.75 1.30
CA ASP A 63 3.67 -6.20 1.26
C ASP A 63 5.02 -6.59 0.62
N LYS A 64 5.67 -7.65 1.13
CA LYS A 64 6.91 -8.21 0.58
C LYS A 64 6.83 -8.53 -0.92
N ARG A 65 5.64 -8.78 -1.47
CA ARG A 65 5.41 -9.04 -2.89
C ARG A 65 5.90 -7.90 -3.79
N TYR A 66 5.95 -6.67 -3.27
CA TYR A 66 6.39 -5.51 -4.03
C TYR A 66 7.89 -5.23 -3.92
N TRP A 67 8.65 -6.08 -3.21
CA TRP A 67 10.10 -5.94 -3.12
C TRP A 67 10.78 -5.83 -4.49
N SER A 68 10.35 -6.64 -5.46
CA SER A 68 10.87 -6.60 -6.84
C SER A 68 10.67 -5.26 -7.57
N VAL A 69 9.75 -4.40 -7.11
CA VAL A 69 9.57 -3.04 -7.63
C VAL A 69 10.63 -2.11 -7.01
N PHE A 70 10.87 -2.23 -5.71
CA PHE A 70 11.74 -1.32 -4.96
C PHE A 70 13.22 -1.69 -4.99
N GLU A 71 13.57 -2.97 -5.03
CA GLU A 71 14.96 -3.43 -5.07
C GLU A 71 15.83 -2.70 -6.10
N PRO A 72 15.46 -2.64 -7.40
CA PRO A 72 16.28 -1.94 -8.39
C PRO A 72 16.39 -0.44 -8.12
N ILE A 73 15.33 0.18 -7.59
CA ILE A 73 15.31 1.61 -7.26
C ILE A 73 16.27 1.89 -6.09
N LEU A 74 16.16 1.11 -5.01
CA LEU A 74 16.99 1.26 -3.82
C LEU A 74 18.47 0.98 -4.13
N LYS A 75 18.76 -0.03 -4.96
CA LYS A 75 20.14 -0.29 -5.44
C LYS A 75 20.73 0.88 -6.21
N GLU A 76 19.94 1.51 -7.08
CA GLU A 76 20.43 2.66 -7.86
C GLU A 76 20.58 3.92 -7.00
N LEU A 77 19.71 4.11 -6.00
CA LEU A 77 19.86 5.18 -5.00
C LEU A 77 21.12 4.99 -4.15
N ASP A 78 21.35 3.78 -3.66
CA ASP A 78 22.54 3.42 -2.88
C ASP A 78 23.82 3.68 -3.66
N LYS A 79 23.88 3.21 -4.90
CA LYS A 79 25.00 3.44 -5.82
C LYS A 79 25.28 4.93 -6.06
N ARG A 80 24.26 5.79 -5.98
CA ARG A 80 24.38 7.24 -6.16
C ARG A 80 24.66 8.00 -4.86
N GLY A 81 24.77 7.30 -3.72
CA GLY A 81 24.98 7.93 -2.42
C GLY A 81 23.76 8.68 -1.91
N VAL A 82 22.55 8.28 -2.32
CA VAL A 82 21.30 8.96 -1.92
C VAL A 82 20.72 8.29 -0.69
N ASP A 83 20.78 9.00 0.44
CA ASP A 83 20.21 8.54 1.70
C ASP A 83 18.69 8.39 1.62
N CYS A 84 18.19 7.18 1.91
CA CYS A 84 16.75 6.93 2.01
C CYS A 84 16.39 5.91 3.09
N VAL A 85 15.11 5.93 3.50
CA VAL A 85 14.56 4.99 4.48
C VAL A 85 13.51 4.12 3.80
N TYR A 86 13.79 2.81 3.68
CA TYR A 86 12.83 1.82 3.22
C TYR A 86 11.99 1.32 4.39
N MET A 87 10.68 1.57 4.35
CA MET A 87 9.72 1.13 5.34
C MET A 87 8.82 0.05 4.74
N THR A 88 8.72 -1.08 5.41
CA THR A 88 7.81 -2.18 5.00
C THR A 88 6.82 -2.51 6.09
N ALA A 89 5.61 -2.90 5.71
CA ALA A 89 4.61 -3.44 6.64
C ALA A 89 4.76 -4.96 6.86
N SER A 90 5.63 -5.63 6.09
CA SER A 90 5.89 -7.07 6.18
C SER A 90 7.16 -7.37 7.00
N GLU A 91 7.03 -8.21 8.03
CA GLU A 91 8.16 -8.59 8.90
C GLU A 91 9.18 -9.50 8.21
N ASP A 92 8.75 -10.21 7.15
CA ASP A 92 9.56 -11.13 6.36
C ASP A 92 9.90 -10.57 4.97
N ASP A 93 9.83 -9.25 4.80
CA ASP A 93 10.24 -8.57 3.58
C ASP A 93 11.74 -8.78 3.29
N PRO A 94 12.12 -9.23 2.09
CA PRO A 94 13.52 -9.40 1.71
C PRO A 94 14.35 -8.11 1.85
N GLY A 95 13.73 -6.94 1.67
CA GLY A 95 14.40 -5.66 1.79
C GLY A 95 14.94 -5.35 3.17
N LEU A 96 14.44 -6.01 4.23
CA LEU A 96 14.98 -5.87 5.58
C LEU A 96 16.37 -6.50 5.75
N LYS A 97 16.75 -7.41 4.84
CA LYS A 97 18.06 -8.08 4.82
C LYS A 97 18.97 -7.54 3.72
N ALA A 98 18.48 -6.60 2.91
CA ALA A 98 19.27 -5.98 1.87
C ALA A 98 20.20 -4.95 2.53
N GLU A 99 21.47 -5.33 2.69
CA GLU A 99 22.50 -4.42 3.21
C GLU A 99 22.91 -3.44 2.10
N MET A 100 22.69 -2.16 2.36
CA MET A 100 22.97 -1.02 1.47
C MET A 100 23.50 0.11 2.35
N GLU A 101 24.54 0.82 1.90
CA GLU A 101 25.24 1.83 2.70
C GLU A 101 24.35 3.05 3.02
N HIS A 102 23.58 3.48 2.03
CA HIS A 102 22.74 4.68 2.08
C HIS A 102 21.24 4.37 2.26
N VAL A 103 20.87 3.10 2.37
CA VAL A 103 19.46 2.69 2.54
C VAL A 103 19.25 2.03 3.89
N LYS A 104 18.50 2.71 4.75
CA LYS A 104 18.08 2.14 6.03
C LYS A 104 16.73 1.45 5.88
N ALA A 105 16.68 0.14 6.07
CA ALA A 105 15.43 -0.63 6.07
C ALA A 105 14.84 -0.77 7.49
N GLU A 106 13.52 -0.59 7.63
CA GLU A 106 12.78 -0.90 8.87
C GLU A 106 11.40 -1.50 8.59
N CYS A 107 10.97 -2.45 9.44
CA CYS A 107 9.59 -2.91 9.46
C CYS A 107 8.77 -2.03 10.40
N ILE A 108 7.72 -1.41 9.88
CA ILE A 108 6.80 -0.55 10.64
C ILE A 108 5.53 -1.29 11.08
N GLY A 109 5.43 -2.57 10.73
CA GLY A 109 4.38 -3.52 11.13
C GLY A 109 3.09 -3.43 10.29
N PRO A 110 2.21 -4.44 10.38
CA PRO A 110 1.11 -4.59 9.44
C PRO A 110 -0.06 -3.62 9.68
N GLY A 111 -0.82 -3.36 8.61
CA GLY A 111 -2.11 -2.67 8.63
C GLY A 111 -2.07 -1.29 9.32
N ASN A 112 -2.96 -1.09 10.29
CA ASN A 112 -3.09 0.20 10.99
C ASN A 112 -1.81 0.68 11.69
N LYS A 113 -0.89 -0.22 12.03
CA LYS A 113 0.38 0.17 12.67
C LYS A 113 1.31 0.87 11.67
N ALA A 114 1.38 0.40 10.43
CA ALA A 114 2.08 1.10 9.35
C ALA A 114 1.47 2.47 9.10
N PHE A 115 0.15 2.54 8.89
CA PHE A 115 -0.52 3.82 8.61
C PHE A 115 -0.39 4.81 9.77
N ALA A 116 -0.45 4.35 11.01
CA ALA A 116 -0.14 5.16 12.19
C ALA A 116 1.23 5.83 12.07
N LYS A 117 2.29 5.07 11.78
CA LYS A 117 3.65 5.61 11.59
C LYS A 117 3.70 6.57 10.39
N LEU A 118 3.11 6.21 9.25
CA LEU A 118 3.12 7.02 8.03
C LEU A 118 2.38 8.36 8.19
N ASN A 119 1.28 8.38 8.96
CA ASN A 119 0.50 9.59 9.21
C ASN A 119 1.27 10.63 10.04
N PHE A 120 2.30 10.22 10.79
CA PHE A 120 3.20 11.08 11.56
C PHE A 120 4.63 11.13 10.99
N LEU A 121 4.83 10.63 9.76
CA LEU A 121 6.12 10.63 9.09
C LEU A 121 6.60 12.07 8.81
N LYS A 122 7.89 12.33 9.01
CA LYS A 122 8.56 13.56 8.57
C LYS A 122 9.53 13.23 7.44
N ALA A 123 9.20 13.65 6.22
CA ALA A 123 10.04 13.38 5.05
C ALA A 123 9.89 14.47 3.98
N ASN A 124 10.90 14.69 3.15
CA ASN A 124 10.71 15.57 1.99
C ASN A 124 9.84 14.86 0.95
N MET A 125 10.10 13.57 0.69
CA MET A 125 9.38 12.79 -0.31
C MET A 125 9.03 11.40 0.22
N LEU A 126 7.86 10.88 -0.17
CA LEU A 126 7.45 9.50 0.10
C LEU A 126 7.06 8.81 -1.20
N LEU A 127 7.81 7.77 -1.58
CA LEU A 127 7.52 6.88 -2.70
C LEU A 127 6.75 5.64 -2.22
N SER A 128 5.68 5.23 -2.90
CA SER A 128 4.97 4.00 -2.56
C SER A 128 4.26 3.34 -3.75
N THR A 129 4.06 2.03 -3.64
CA THR A 129 3.19 1.22 -4.54
C THR A 129 1.76 1.09 -4.02
N THR A 130 1.53 1.49 -2.78
CA THR A 130 0.26 1.33 -2.07
C THR A 130 -0.70 2.44 -2.50
N PRO A 131 -1.91 2.15 -3.02
CA PRO A 131 -2.87 3.20 -3.35
C PRO A 131 -3.59 3.75 -2.11
N GLY A 132 -4.26 4.89 -2.25
CA GLY A 132 -5.26 5.36 -1.31
C GLY A 132 -4.74 6.25 -0.18
N VAL A 133 -3.64 6.96 -0.40
CA VAL A 133 -3.22 8.06 0.48
C VAL A 133 -4.35 9.09 0.61
N ASP A 134 -4.59 9.57 1.82
CA ASP A 134 -5.67 10.48 2.22
C ASP A 134 -7.12 9.97 2.13
N VAL A 135 -7.35 8.74 1.66
CA VAL A 135 -8.71 8.21 1.48
C VAL A 135 -9.28 7.68 2.80
N TYR A 136 -8.68 6.64 3.38
CA TYR A 136 -9.18 5.94 4.58
C TYR A 136 -8.22 6.08 5.78
N GLN A 137 -7.50 5.01 6.11
CA GLN A 137 -6.65 4.92 7.31
C GLN A 137 -5.31 5.63 7.11
N TRP A 138 -4.80 5.61 5.89
CA TRP A 138 -3.60 6.35 5.51
C TRP A 138 -3.98 7.79 5.18
N LYS A 139 -3.54 8.71 6.02
CA LYS A 139 -3.68 10.16 5.84
C LYS A 139 -2.36 10.76 5.39
N ARG A 140 -2.44 11.86 4.67
CA ARG A 140 -1.24 12.67 4.39
C ARG A 140 -0.70 13.21 5.71
N SER A 141 0.57 12.99 5.96
CA SER A 141 1.28 13.66 7.04
C SER A 141 1.44 15.12 6.68
N LYS A 142 1.33 16.00 7.69
CA LYS A 142 1.58 17.43 7.52
C LYS A 142 3.06 17.74 7.26
N ASP A 143 3.93 16.80 7.62
CA ASP A 143 5.39 16.94 7.53
C ASP A 143 5.99 16.18 6.33
N VAL A 144 5.15 15.59 5.46
CA VAL A 144 5.58 15.02 4.18
C VAL A 144 5.25 16.00 3.05
N LYS A 145 6.27 16.47 2.33
CA LYS A 145 6.09 17.54 1.33
C LYS A 145 5.59 17.03 -0.02
N TYR A 146 5.96 15.80 -0.41
CA TYR A 146 5.63 15.25 -1.72
C TYR A 146 5.37 13.74 -1.67
N TYR A 147 4.25 13.30 -2.25
CA TYR A 147 3.87 11.90 -2.35
C TYR A 147 3.97 11.42 -3.79
N ILE A 148 4.70 10.33 -4.00
CA ILE A 148 4.92 9.71 -5.32
C ILE A 148 4.33 8.31 -5.32
N HIS A 149 3.51 8.03 -6.33
CA HIS A 149 3.02 6.69 -6.61
C HIS A 149 3.87 6.02 -7.69
N ILE A 150 4.24 4.76 -7.49
CA ILE A 150 4.78 3.90 -8.53
C ILE A 150 3.86 2.68 -8.69
N PRO A 151 3.29 2.42 -9.87
CA PRO A 151 2.48 1.24 -10.12
C PRO A 151 3.31 -0.03 -9.96
N HIS A 152 2.81 -0.99 -9.19
CA HIS A 152 3.45 -2.29 -9.03
C HIS A 152 3.22 -3.24 -10.23
N SER A 153 2.47 -2.81 -11.25
CA SER A 153 2.23 -3.55 -12.48
C SER A 153 1.91 -2.61 -13.66
N PRO A 154 2.12 -3.05 -14.92
CA PRO A 154 1.75 -2.29 -16.11
C PRO A 154 0.26 -2.45 -16.44
N ALA A 155 -0.61 -2.19 -15.47
CA ALA A 155 -2.07 -2.20 -15.62
C ALA A 155 -2.62 -0.77 -15.70
N GLU A 156 -3.87 -0.60 -16.14
CA GLU A 156 -4.53 0.71 -16.17
C GLU A 156 -4.59 1.32 -14.77
N MET A 157 -4.47 2.65 -14.69
CA MET A 157 -4.57 3.37 -13.40
C MET A 157 -5.96 3.23 -12.77
N THR A 158 -6.96 2.97 -13.59
CA THR A 158 -8.36 2.80 -13.21
C THR A 158 -8.65 1.46 -12.51
N THR A 159 -7.68 0.52 -12.49
CA THR A 159 -7.83 -0.76 -11.77
C THR A 159 -7.84 -0.62 -10.25
N TYR A 160 -7.29 0.48 -9.73
CA TYR A 160 -7.38 0.79 -8.30
C TYR A 160 -8.83 1.10 -7.89
N ARG A 161 -9.14 0.89 -6.60
CA ARG A 161 -10.41 1.35 -6.04
C ARG A 161 -10.54 2.87 -6.18
N MET A 162 -11.77 3.39 -6.10
CA MET A 162 -12.02 4.83 -6.15
C MET A 162 -11.07 5.61 -5.24
N PHE A 163 -10.55 6.71 -5.77
CA PHE A 163 -9.58 7.60 -5.13
C PHE A 163 -8.17 7.01 -4.92
N GLY A 164 -7.85 5.86 -5.54
CA GLY A 164 -6.60 5.15 -5.32
C GLY A 164 -5.32 5.94 -5.60
N ILE A 165 -5.34 6.82 -6.61
CA ILE A 165 -4.17 7.65 -6.98
C ILE A 165 -4.42 9.16 -6.82
N ASP A 166 -5.63 9.55 -6.43
CA ASP A 166 -6.14 10.92 -6.59
C ASP A 166 -5.37 11.95 -5.75
N TYR A 167 -4.84 11.53 -4.60
CA TYR A 167 -4.16 12.37 -3.62
C TYR A 167 -2.64 12.23 -3.63
N TYR A 168 -2.06 11.62 -4.66
CA TYR A 168 -0.62 11.70 -4.91
C TYR A 168 -0.25 13.01 -5.59
N ASP A 169 1.00 13.44 -5.42
CA ASP A 169 1.54 14.63 -6.10
C ASP A 169 2.17 14.27 -7.45
N ALA A 170 2.77 13.08 -7.55
CA ALA A 170 3.34 12.55 -8.78
C ALA A 170 3.09 11.05 -8.98
N ILE A 171 3.16 10.61 -10.24
CA ILE A 171 3.08 9.20 -10.62
C ILE A 171 4.24 8.85 -11.57
N LEU A 172 4.95 7.78 -11.25
CA LEU A 172 5.98 7.18 -12.10
C LEU A 172 5.31 6.15 -13.03
N CYS A 173 4.92 6.59 -14.22
CA CYS A 173 4.14 5.81 -15.16
C CYS A 173 5.01 4.79 -15.93
N SER A 174 4.50 3.57 -16.06
CA SER A 174 5.10 2.50 -16.85
C SER A 174 4.84 2.61 -18.35
N GLY A 175 3.83 3.37 -18.77
CA GLY A 175 3.45 3.53 -20.17
C GLY A 175 2.56 4.76 -20.40
N GLN A 176 2.47 5.20 -21.66
CA GLN A 176 1.67 6.37 -22.05
C GLN A 176 0.18 6.22 -21.67
N PHE A 177 -0.37 5.02 -21.79
CA PHE A 177 -1.76 4.75 -21.41
C PHE A 177 -2.07 5.11 -19.95
N GLN A 178 -1.12 4.97 -19.02
CA GLN A 178 -1.31 5.36 -17.62
C GLN A 178 -1.34 6.89 -17.45
N ILE A 179 -0.62 7.61 -18.30
CA ILE A 179 -0.67 9.08 -18.34
C ILE A 179 -2.05 9.51 -18.83
N ASP A 180 -2.49 8.93 -19.95
CA ASP A 180 -3.79 9.24 -20.56
C ASP A 180 -4.94 8.95 -19.58
N ASP A 181 -4.96 7.75 -18.96
CA ASP A 181 -5.90 7.38 -17.91
C ASP A 181 -5.92 8.39 -16.76
N THR A 182 -4.74 8.83 -16.30
CA THR A 182 -4.65 9.74 -15.17
C THR A 182 -5.17 11.13 -15.52
N ARG A 183 -4.87 11.63 -16.73
CA ARG A 183 -5.40 12.92 -17.20
C ARG A 183 -6.93 12.88 -17.35
N ASP A 184 -7.47 11.77 -17.83
CA ASP A 184 -8.92 11.58 -17.90
C ASP A 184 -9.57 11.54 -16.51
N LEU A 185 -8.94 10.87 -15.55
CA LEU A 185 -9.39 10.86 -14.15
C LEU A 185 -9.35 12.26 -13.52
N GLU A 186 -8.28 13.01 -13.75
CA GLU A 186 -8.11 14.37 -13.24
C GLU A 186 -9.20 15.30 -13.78
N LYS A 187 -9.46 15.24 -15.09
CA LYS A 187 -10.53 16.01 -15.73
C LYS A 187 -11.91 15.60 -15.23
N THR A 188 -12.19 14.31 -15.16
CA THR A 188 -13.50 13.77 -14.79
C THR A 188 -13.85 14.08 -13.33
N ARG A 189 -12.85 14.05 -12.43
CA ARG A 189 -13.03 14.25 -10.99
C ARG A 189 -12.66 15.65 -10.52
N ASN A 190 -12.27 16.55 -11.43
CA ASN A 190 -11.79 17.90 -11.13
C ASN A 190 -10.65 17.91 -10.10
N LEU A 191 -9.65 17.05 -10.32
CA LEU A 191 -8.47 16.93 -9.45
C LEU A 191 -7.39 17.92 -9.87
N LYS A 192 -6.50 18.23 -8.91
CA LYS A 192 -5.24 18.90 -9.22
C LYS A 192 -4.41 18.00 -10.15
N GLU A 193 -3.87 18.60 -11.21
CA GLU A 193 -2.92 17.95 -12.10
C GLU A 193 -1.67 17.51 -11.34
N LYS A 194 -1.33 16.23 -11.50
CA LYS A 194 -0.12 15.61 -10.98
C LYS A 194 1.03 15.73 -11.96
N GLU A 195 2.23 15.63 -11.41
CA GLU A 195 3.41 15.36 -12.21
C GLU A 195 3.38 13.89 -12.67
N LEU A 196 3.35 13.66 -13.99
CA LEU A 196 3.33 12.33 -14.57
C LEU A 196 4.63 12.13 -15.34
N VAL A 197 5.44 11.16 -14.91
CA VAL A 197 6.77 10.90 -15.48
C VAL A 197 6.78 9.51 -16.07
N LEU A 198 7.12 9.38 -17.35
CA LEU A 198 7.26 8.08 -18.01
C LEU A 198 8.61 7.46 -17.62
N THR A 199 8.57 6.46 -16.72
CA THR A 199 9.76 5.79 -16.19
C THR A 199 9.89 4.34 -16.61
N GLY A 200 8.86 3.74 -17.22
CA GLY A 200 8.82 2.30 -17.44
C GLY A 200 8.53 1.53 -16.14
N SER A 201 8.79 0.22 -16.14
CA SER A 201 8.51 -0.65 -14.99
C SER A 201 9.77 -1.40 -14.55
N PRO A 202 10.35 -1.05 -13.38
CA PRO A 202 11.53 -1.75 -12.86
C PRO A 202 11.31 -3.26 -12.69
N PHE A 203 10.09 -3.65 -12.36
CA PHE A 203 9.66 -5.05 -12.28
C PHE A 203 9.74 -5.77 -13.64
N MET A 204 9.37 -5.10 -14.74
CA MET A 204 9.46 -5.67 -16.07
C MET A 204 10.91 -5.75 -16.57
N ASP A 205 11.75 -4.79 -16.18
CA ASP A 205 13.19 -4.81 -16.49
C ASP A 205 13.86 -6.03 -15.87
N GLU A 206 13.57 -6.32 -14.59
CA GLU A 206 14.09 -7.50 -13.91
C GLU A 206 13.62 -8.81 -14.58
N LYS A 207 12.36 -8.85 -15.04
CA LYS A 207 11.84 -10.01 -15.79
C LYS A 207 12.51 -10.18 -17.14
N ALA A 208 12.73 -9.09 -17.86
CA ALA A 208 13.39 -9.11 -19.15
C ALA A 208 14.82 -9.64 -19.01
N ALA A 209 15.57 -9.18 -18.00
CA ALA A 209 16.90 -9.67 -17.69
C ALA A 209 16.91 -11.18 -17.35
N LYS A 210 16.01 -11.63 -16.47
CA LYS A 210 15.87 -13.07 -16.13
C LYS A 210 15.52 -13.93 -17.34
N PHE A 211 14.63 -13.43 -18.21
CA PHE A 211 14.24 -14.12 -19.42
C PHE A 211 15.43 -14.27 -20.39
N ALA A 212 16.18 -13.18 -20.60
CA ALA A 212 17.36 -13.18 -21.46
C ALA A 212 18.45 -14.15 -20.95
N ALA A 213 18.70 -14.16 -19.63
CA ALA A 213 19.67 -15.08 -19.03
C ALA A 213 19.29 -16.56 -19.25
N ARG A 214 18.04 -16.92 -18.96
CA ARG A 214 17.53 -18.29 -19.19
C ARG A 214 17.55 -18.70 -20.65
N LYS A 215 17.26 -17.76 -21.55
CA LYS A 215 17.33 -18.00 -23.00
C LYS A 215 18.76 -18.31 -23.42
N ALA A 216 19.74 -17.54 -22.94
CA ALA A 216 21.15 -17.79 -23.24
C ALA A 216 21.64 -19.13 -22.68
N GLU A 217 21.21 -19.51 -21.46
CA GLU A 217 21.50 -20.83 -20.87
C GLU A 217 20.94 -21.97 -21.72
N ALA A 218 19.70 -21.84 -22.19
CA ALA A 218 19.05 -22.84 -23.05
C ALA A 218 19.72 -22.96 -24.43
N GLU A 219 20.16 -21.83 -25.02
CA GLU A 219 20.88 -21.82 -26.30
C GLU A 219 22.30 -22.41 -26.17
N ALA A 220 22.92 -22.31 -25.00
CA ALA A 220 24.22 -22.91 -24.70
C ALA A 220 24.14 -24.41 -24.40
N SER A 221 23.01 -24.92 -23.91
CA SER A 221 22.79 -26.36 -23.74
C SER A 221 22.48 -27.02 -25.09
N SER A 222 23.35 -27.93 -25.55
CA SER A 222 23.19 -28.69 -26.80
C SER A 222 22.17 -29.85 -26.72
N GLU A 223 21.30 -29.86 -25.70
CA GLU A 223 20.19 -30.81 -25.62
C GLU A 223 19.15 -30.44 -26.67
N LYS A 224 18.92 -31.34 -27.64
CA LYS A 224 17.78 -31.23 -28.54
C LYS A 224 16.53 -31.20 -27.68
N ASP A 225 15.79 -30.10 -27.80
CA ASP A 225 14.52 -29.88 -27.12
C ASP A 225 13.50 -30.95 -27.54
N THR A 226 13.54 -32.10 -26.87
CA THR A 226 12.46 -33.10 -26.90
C THR A 226 11.38 -32.73 -25.88
N SER A 227 11.35 -31.49 -25.37
CA SER A 227 10.40 -31.13 -24.32
C SER A 227 8.98 -31.12 -24.86
N THR A 228 8.15 -31.88 -24.19
CA THR A 228 6.71 -31.80 -24.30
C THR A 228 6.26 -30.34 -24.20
N ARG A 229 5.49 -29.86 -25.20
CA ARG A 229 4.96 -28.49 -25.21
C ARG A 229 4.35 -28.15 -23.84
N THR A 230 4.78 -27.02 -23.27
CA THR A 230 4.27 -26.53 -21.98
C THR A 230 3.19 -25.47 -22.19
N VAL A 231 2.09 -25.57 -21.45
CA VAL A 231 0.98 -24.60 -21.43
C VAL A 231 0.83 -24.03 -20.02
N LEU A 232 0.92 -22.71 -19.89
CA LEU A 232 0.66 -22.00 -18.64
C LEU A 232 -0.77 -21.45 -18.63
N LEU A 233 -1.59 -21.95 -17.69
CA LEU A 233 -2.92 -21.45 -17.42
C LEU A 233 -2.87 -20.52 -16.20
N ALA A 234 -3.06 -19.21 -16.44
CA ALA A 234 -3.06 -18.17 -15.41
C ALA A 234 -4.43 -17.46 -15.37
N PRO A 235 -5.44 -18.06 -14.72
CA PRO A 235 -6.79 -17.51 -14.66
C PRO A 235 -6.85 -16.22 -13.83
N SER A 236 -7.83 -15.36 -14.14
CA SER A 236 -8.19 -14.25 -13.27
C SER A 236 -8.87 -14.75 -11.98
N TRP A 237 -9.08 -13.86 -11.02
CA TRP A 237 -9.85 -14.14 -9.81
C TRP A 237 -11.34 -13.82 -9.97
N GLY A 238 -12.19 -14.36 -9.10
CA GLY A 238 -13.59 -13.97 -8.96
C GLY A 238 -14.61 -14.91 -9.64
N PRO A 239 -15.92 -14.67 -9.43
CA PRO A 239 -16.97 -15.61 -9.82
C PRO A 239 -17.10 -15.82 -11.34
N SER A 240 -16.57 -14.88 -12.13
CA SER A 240 -16.53 -14.99 -13.60
C SER A 240 -15.22 -15.58 -14.14
N ALA A 241 -14.26 -15.93 -13.28
CA ALA A 241 -13.03 -16.57 -13.69
C ALA A 241 -13.28 -17.98 -14.26
N ILE A 242 -12.42 -18.41 -15.18
CA ILE A 242 -12.54 -19.71 -15.86
C ILE A 242 -12.61 -20.90 -14.88
N LEU A 243 -11.79 -20.91 -13.83
CA LEU A 243 -11.82 -21.96 -12.80
C LEU A 243 -13.09 -21.90 -11.95
N SER A 244 -13.59 -20.71 -11.64
CA SER A 244 -14.83 -20.55 -10.85
C SER A 244 -16.07 -20.93 -11.66
N ARG A 245 -16.08 -20.68 -12.96
CA ARG A 245 -17.22 -20.96 -13.85
C ARG A 245 -17.28 -22.40 -14.33
N PHE A 246 -16.13 -22.98 -14.68
CA PHE A 246 -16.07 -24.28 -15.36
C PHE A 246 -15.36 -25.36 -14.53
N GLY A 247 -14.93 -25.04 -13.31
CA GLY A 247 -14.19 -25.97 -12.47
C GLY A 247 -12.88 -26.40 -13.11
N ALA A 248 -12.52 -27.66 -12.89
CA ALA A 248 -11.28 -28.26 -13.40
C ALA A 248 -11.52 -29.17 -14.63
N ASP A 249 -12.74 -29.26 -15.16
CA ASP A 249 -13.06 -30.27 -16.18
C ASP A 249 -12.33 -30.02 -17.50
N PHE A 250 -12.24 -28.77 -17.94
CA PHE A 250 -11.45 -28.42 -19.13
C PHE A 250 -9.95 -28.70 -18.96
N ILE A 251 -9.44 -28.74 -17.71
CA ILE A 251 -8.04 -29.11 -17.44
C ILE A 251 -7.84 -30.59 -17.76
N ARG A 252 -8.83 -31.46 -17.52
CA ARG A 252 -8.76 -32.87 -17.90
C ARG A 252 -8.63 -33.03 -19.41
N ASP A 253 -9.34 -32.20 -20.18
CA ASP A 253 -9.21 -32.19 -21.63
C ASP A 253 -7.85 -31.65 -22.10
N LEU A 254 -7.32 -30.63 -21.42
CA LEU A 254 -5.95 -30.16 -21.67
C LEU A 254 -4.91 -31.25 -21.40
N LEU A 255 -5.07 -32.07 -20.35
CA LEU A 255 -4.15 -33.17 -20.05
C LEU A 255 -4.14 -34.26 -21.13
N LYS A 256 -5.24 -34.47 -21.87
CA LYS A 256 -5.32 -35.43 -22.99
C LYS A 256 -4.45 -35.04 -24.18
N THR A 257 -4.05 -33.78 -24.29
CA THR A 257 -3.16 -33.31 -25.37
C THR A 257 -1.74 -33.86 -25.25
N GLY A 258 -1.38 -34.43 -24.09
CA GLY A 258 -0.03 -34.85 -23.76
C GLY A 258 0.90 -33.68 -23.42
N TYR A 259 0.41 -32.44 -23.36
CA TYR A 259 1.19 -31.27 -22.98
C TYR A 259 1.49 -31.20 -21.49
N HIS A 260 2.59 -30.53 -21.12
CA HIS A 260 2.89 -30.21 -19.74
C HIS A 260 2.09 -28.96 -19.33
N ILE A 261 1.07 -29.15 -18.49
CA ILE A 261 0.16 -28.07 -18.07
C ILE A 261 0.59 -27.53 -16.71
N ILE A 262 0.86 -26.23 -16.64
CA ILE A 262 1.12 -25.50 -15.39
C ILE A 262 -0.11 -24.63 -15.08
N VAL A 263 -0.72 -24.84 -13.93
CA VAL A 263 -1.82 -23.99 -13.44
C VAL A 263 -1.27 -23.03 -12.40
N ARG A 264 -1.43 -21.72 -12.64
CA ARG A 264 -1.06 -20.65 -11.72
C ARG A 264 -2.34 -19.96 -11.22
N PRO A 265 -3.03 -20.56 -10.24
CA PRO A 265 -4.33 -20.07 -9.78
C PRO A 265 -4.23 -18.71 -9.10
#